data_AF-X0TZR3-F1
#
_entry.id   AF-X0TZR3-F1
#
_cell.length_a   1.000
_cell.length_b   1.000
_cell.length_c   1.000
_cell.angle_alpha   90.00
_cell.angle_beta   90.00
_cell.angle_gamma   90.00
#
_symmetry.space_group_name_H-M   'P 1'
#
loop_
_entity.id
_entity.type
_entity.pdbx_description
1 polymer ?
#
loop_
_entity_poly.entity_id
_entity_poly.type
_entity_poly.pdbx_seq_one_letter_code
_entity_poly.pdbx_strand_id
1 'polypeptide(L)' 'MAGTVITIGTFDGVHLGHQAALRQTAKLSSEQNLASIAYTFPFPQNQIKPCLLLPQSIKVKLLNEYV' A
#
# COMPACT_ATOMS: atom_id res chain seq x y z
N MET A 1 -21.83 11.20 2.59
CA MET A 1 -20.82 10.13 2.80
C MET A 1 -19.44 10.76 2.62
N ALA A 2 -18.50 10.54 3.53
CA ALA A 2 -17.12 10.99 3.35
C ALA A 2 -16.40 10.05 2.37
N GLY A 3 -15.61 10.60 1.44
CA GLY A 3 -14.82 9.82 0.49
C GLY A 3 -13.59 9.16 1.12
N THR A 4 -12.81 8.43 0.32
CA THR A 4 -11.56 7.79 0.75
C THR A 4 -10.60 7.71 -0.42
N VAL A 5 -9.30 7.86 -0.18
CA VAL A 5 -8.26 7.66 -1.19
C VAL A 5 -7.60 6.31 -0.92
N ILE A 6 -7.62 5.42 -1.91
CA ILE A 6 -7.12 4.05 -1.78
C ILE A 6 -6.01 3.83 -2.81
N THR A 7 -4.89 3.27 -2.37
CA THR A 7 -3.88 2.66 -3.25
C THR A 7 -3.93 1.15 -3.15
N ILE A 8 -3.81 0.47 -4.28
CA ILE A 8 -4.02 -0.97 -4.40
C ILE A 8 -2.76 -1.61 -4.97
N GLY A 9 -2.21 -2.62 -4.28
CA GLY A 9 -1.04 -3.34 -4.78
C GLY A 9 -0.47 -4.39 -3.83
N THR A 10 0.38 -5.27 -4.35
CA THR A 10 1.09 -6.27 -3.52
C THR A 10 2.01 -5.60 -2.50
N PHE A 11 2.58 -4.44 -2.86
CA PHE A 11 3.58 -3.68 -2.10
C PHE A 11 4.77 -4.52 -1.59
N ASP A 12 5.15 -5.55 -2.35
CA ASP A 12 6.28 -6.39 -1.99
C ASP A 12 7.61 -5.63 -2.12
N GLY A 13 8.44 -5.70 -1.08
CA GLY A 13 9.68 -4.95 -0.96
C GLY A 13 9.56 -3.42 -0.81
N VAL A 14 8.36 -2.83 -0.91
CA VAL A 14 8.08 -1.38 -0.74
C VAL A 14 9.14 -0.48 -1.43
N HIS A 15 9.52 -0.82 -2.65
CA HIS A 15 10.52 -0.09 -3.44
C HIS A 15 10.05 1.33 -3.82
N LEU A 16 10.93 2.15 -4.41
CA LEU A 16 10.65 3.55 -4.74
C LEU A 16 9.33 3.78 -5.50
N GLY A 17 8.98 2.92 -6.47
CA GLY A 17 7.69 2.98 -7.15
C GLY A 17 6.47 2.82 -6.22
N HIS A 18 6.48 1.86 -5.30
CA HIS A 18 5.44 1.70 -4.29
C HIS A 18 5.37 2.92 -3.37
N GLN A 19 6.53 3.43 -2.93
CA GLN A 19 6.62 4.61 -2.06
C GLN A 19 6.01 5.85 -2.73
N ALA A 20 6.22 6.03 -4.03
CA ALA A 20 5.62 7.13 -4.79
C ALA A 20 4.08 7.05 -4.76
N ALA A 21 3.50 5.88 -5.01
CA ALA A 21 2.05 5.68 -4.96
C ALA A 21 1.47 5.87 -3.55
N LEU A 22 2.16 5.35 -2.53
CA LEU A 22 1.77 5.50 -1.12
C LEU A 22 1.80 6.97 -0.67
N ARG A 23 2.89 7.70 -0.97
CA ARG A 23 3.02 9.14 -0.68
C ARG A 23 1.95 9.96 -1.40
N GLN A 24 1.62 9.62 -2.66
CA GLN A 24 0.57 10.30 -3.39
C GLN A 24 -0.81 10.08 -2.76
N THR A 25 -1.06 8.89 -2.22
CA THR A 25 -2.31 8.56 -1.50
C THR A 25 -2.45 9.38 -0.22
N ALA A 26 -1.38 9.43 0.59
CA ALA A 26 -1.34 10.24 1.80
C ALA A 26 -1.50 11.74 1.50
N LYS A 27 -0.88 12.23 0.43
CA LYS A 27 -1.01 13.62 -0.01
C LYS A 27 -2.46 13.96 -0.39
N LEU A 28 -3.07 13.18 -1.30
CA LEU A 28 -4.43 13.44 -1.79
C LEU A 28 -5.48 13.31 -0.69
N SER A 29 -5.32 12.34 0.21
CA SER A 29 -6.21 12.18 1.37
C SER A 29 -6.10 13.36 2.33
N SER A 30 -4.88 13.83 2.62
CA SER A 30 -4.65 15.02 3.45
C SER A 30 -5.23 16.29 2.82
N GLU A 31 -5.07 16.51 1.52
CA GLU A 31 -5.59 17.69 0.81
C GLU A 31 -7.13 17.76 0.83
N GLN A 32 -7.80 16.61 0.90
CA GLN A 32 -9.25 16.50 0.85
C GLN A 32 -9.89 16.16 2.21
N ASN A 33 -9.08 16.05 3.27
CA ASN A 33 -9.49 15.59 4.60
C ASN A 33 -10.26 14.24 4.56
N LEU A 34 -9.72 13.29 3.80
CA LEU A 34 -10.27 11.95 3.62
C LEU A 34 -9.38 10.89 4.29
N ALA A 35 -9.91 9.67 4.45
CA ALA A 35 -9.10 8.54 4.88
C ALA A 35 -8.07 8.15 3.80
N SER A 36 -6.88 7.75 4.26
CA SER A 36 -5.79 7.18 3.46
C SER A 36 -5.74 5.67 3.68
N ILE A 37 -5.80 4.88 2.61
CA ILE A 37 -5.82 3.40 2.74
C ILE A 37 -4.88 2.75 1.73
N ALA A 38 -4.05 1.82 2.18
CA ALA A 38 -3.40 0.83 1.33
C ALA A 38 -4.17 -0.50 1.37
N TYR A 39 -4.73 -0.90 0.24
CA TYR A 39 -5.28 -2.23 0.05
C TYR A 39 -4.20 -3.15 -0.50
N THR A 40 -3.75 -4.11 0.31
CA THR A 40 -2.67 -5.04 -0.05
C THR A 40 -3.13 -6.50 -0.07
N PHE A 41 -2.46 -7.30 -0.88
CA PHE A 41 -2.65 -8.74 -0.97
C PHE A 41 -1.35 -9.50 -0.69
N PRO A 42 -1.43 -10.74 -0.16
CA PRO A 42 -0.26 -11.47 0.31
C PRO A 42 0.72 -11.82 -0.82
N PHE A 43 0.21 -12.19 -2.01
CA PHE A 43 1.01 -12.46 -3.20
C PHE A 43 0.21 -12.11 -4.47
N PRO A 44 0.86 -11.89 -5.63
CA PRO A 44 0.15 -11.58 -6.88
C PRO A 44 -0.90 -12.64 -7.22
N GLN A 45 -2.10 -12.22 -7.62
CA GLN A 45 -3.24 -13.13 -7.82
C GLN A 45 -2.99 -14.24 -8.86
N ASN A 46 -2.03 -14.05 -9.77
CA ASN A 46 -1.68 -15.00 -10.82
C ASN A 46 -0.49 -15.93 -10.47
N GLN A 47 -0.05 -15.98 -9.21
CA GLN A 47 1.08 -16.83 -8.78
C GLN A 47 0.65 -18.05 -7.96
N ILE A 48 1.20 -19.22 -8.32
CA ILE A 48 0.93 -20.53 -7.68
C ILE A 48 1.82 -20.73 -6.44
N LYS A 49 2.97 -20.05 -6.36
CA LYS A 49 3.88 -20.09 -5.21
C LYS A 49 4.37 -18.68 -4.87
N PRO A 50 4.34 -18.28 -3.59
CA PRO A 50 4.84 -16.97 -3.18
C PRO A 50 6.37 -16.92 -3.29
N CYS A 51 6.89 -16.05 -4.14
CA CYS A 51 8.29 -15.61 -4.11
C CYS A 51 8.28 -14.14 -3.69
N LEU A 52 8.17 -13.90 -2.39
CA LEU A 52 8.05 -12.56 -1.82
C LEU A 52 9.39 -12.08 -1.28
N LEU A 53 9.70 -10.80 -1.51
CA LEU A 53 10.88 -10.13 -0.96
C LEU A 53 10.71 -9.79 0.52
N LEU A 54 9.46 -9.56 0.96
CA LEU A 54 9.17 -9.05 2.29
C LEU A 54 8.21 -9.96 3.07
N PRO A 55 8.55 -10.34 4.33
CA PRO A 55 7.60 -11.00 5.22
C PRO A 55 6.35 -10.13 5.44
N GLN A 56 5.18 -10.75 5.51
CA GLN A 56 3.90 -10.04 5.63
C GLN A 56 3.85 -9.09 6.85
N SER A 57 4.46 -9.48 7.98
CA SER A 57 4.52 -8.63 9.18
C SER A 57 5.32 -7.35 8.98
N ILE A 58 6.47 -7.43 8.29
CA ILE A 58 7.29 -6.27 7.95
C ILE A 58 6.58 -5.40 6.92
N LYS A 59 5.89 -6.02 5.95
CA LYS A 59 5.07 -5.28 4.97
C LYS A 59 4.01 -4.41 5.65
N VAL A 60 3.23 -4.99 6.56
CA VAL A 60 2.21 -4.23 7.32
C VAL A 60 2.85 -3.09 8.11
N LYS A 61 3.99 -3.35 8.76
CA LYS A 61 4.72 -2.31 9.51
C LYS A 61 5.16 -1.16 8.59
N LEU A 62 5.74 -1.46 7.42
CA LEU A 62 6.17 -0.43 6.48
C LEU A 62 5.00 0.34 5.87
N LEU A 63 3.88 -0.32 5.56
CA LEU A 63 2.72 0.37 4.98
C LEU A 63 2.12 1.40 5.95
N ASN A 64 2.08 1.09 7.25
CA ASN A 64 1.62 2.01 8.31
C ASN A 64 2.50 3.27 8.45
N GLU A 65 3.72 3.28 7.89
CA GLU A 65 4.56 4.48 7.86
C GLU A 65 4.11 5.48 6.78
N TYR A 66 3.27 5.06 5.83
CA TYR A 66 2.81 5.89 4.72
C TYR A 66 1.34 6.29 4.82
N VAL A 67 0.47 5.33 5.13
CA VAL A 67 -0.99 5.49 5.06
C VAL A 67 -1.69 4.92 6.27
#